data_AF-A0A9N9I5J9-F1
#
_entry.id   AF-A0A9N9I5J9-F1
#
_cell.length_a   1.000
_cell.length_b   1.000
_cell.length_c   1.000
_cell.angle_alpha   90.00
_cell.angle_beta   90.00
_cell.angle_gamma   90.00
#
_symmetry.space_group_name_H-M   'P 1'
#
loop_
_entity.id
_entity.type
_entity.pdbx_description
1 polymer ?
#
loop_
_entity_poly.entity_id
_entity_poly.type
_entity_poly.pdbx_seq_one_letter_code
_entity_poly.pdbx_strand_id
1 'polypeptide(L)'
;MQEHYNYCKLKNSGNSNTSSFTSSFVHNDDNNTRTINHKQQTKMENFLYKFTNTDQKELESLLARGFYSAGISFNILENDDIKAFFSRALPYFKLSTRYSLSNSLFTKEYSGLNTVINYLLNETQF
;
A
#
# COMPACT_ATOMS: atom_id res chain seq x y z
N MET A 1 -10.74 16.46 -28.27
CA MET A 1 -9.60 15.96 -27.48
C MET A 1 -9.99 14.61 -26.93
N GLN A 2 -9.45 13.59 -27.58
CA GLN A 2 -9.88 12.21 -27.55
C GLN A 2 -8.82 11.40 -26.82
N GLU A 3 -8.84 11.36 -25.50
CA GLU A 3 -8.05 10.36 -24.75
C GLU A 3 -8.87 9.81 -23.58
N HIS A 4 -9.73 8.87 -23.95
CA HIS A 4 -10.46 7.98 -23.06
C HIS A 4 -9.72 6.63 -23.12
N TYR A 5 -9.26 6.15 -21.97
CA TYR A 5 -9.00 4.74 -21.65
C TYR A 5 -8.06 3.95 -22.58
N ASN A 6 -6.81 3.79 -22.15
CA ASN A 6 -5.99 2.64 -22.54
C ASN A 6 -5.10 2.19 -21.38
N TYR A 7 -5.70 1.46 -20.43
CA TYR A 7 -4.95 0.57 -19.56
C TYR A 7 -5.71 -0.76 -19.51
N CYS A 8 -5.30 -1.71 -20.34
CA CYS A 8 -5.51 -3.16 -20.19
C CYS A 8 -5.00 -3.87 -21.45
N LYS A 9 -3.74 -4.29 -21.45
CA LYS A 9 -3.26 -5.32 -22.37
C LYS A 9 -2.43 -6.34 -21.60
N LEU A 10 -3.14 -7.22 -20.88
CA LEU A 10 -2.65 -8.52 -20.48
C LEU A 10 -3.50 -9.56 -21.20
N LYS A 11 -2.88 -10.28 -22.14
CA LYS A 11 -3.37 -11.59 -22.60
C LYS A 11 -2.22 -12.59 -22.50
N ASN A 12 -2.29 -13.35 -21.41
CA ASN A 12 -2.17 -14.80 -21.32
C ASN A 12 -1.33 -15.54 -22.37
N SER A 13 -0.26 -16.15 -21.88
CA SER A 13 0.13 -17.53 -22.20
C SER A 13 0.93 -17.99 -20.98
N GLY A 14 0.35 -18.71 -20.03
CA GLY A 14 -0.08 -20.09 -20.20
C GLY A 14 1.06 -20.99 -19.74
N ASN A 15 1.09 -21.36 -18.46
CA ASN A 15 1.11 -22.77 -18.06
C ASN A 15 1.00 -22.88 -16.53
N SER A 16 -0.15 -23.33 -16.07
CA SER A 16 -0.32 -23.97 -14.78
C SER A 16 0.57 -25.20 -14.70
N ASN A 17 1.37 -25.34 -13.65
CA ASN A 17 1.73 -26.65 -13.11
C ASN A 17 2.03 -26.53 -11.61
N THR A 18 1.08 -27.06 -10.85
CA THR A 18 1.26 -27.59 -9.51
C THR A 18 2.39 -28.62 -9.50
N SER A 19 3.28 -28.57 -8.51
CA SER A 19 3.84 -29.77 -7.86
C SER A 19 4.81 -29.32 -6.76
N SER A 20 4.46 -29.53 -5.49
CA SER A 20 4.77 -30.75 -4.73
C SER A 20 6.25 -30.84 -4.38
N PHE A 21 6.54 -30.57 -3.10
CA PHE A 21 7.76 -31.01 -2.44
C PHE A 21 7.88 -32.54 -2.57
N THR A 22 9.06 -33.07 -2.95
CA THR A 22 9.74 -34.16 -2.24
C THR A 22 11.02 -34.65 -2.92
N SER A 23 12.02 -34.89 -2.05
CA SER A 23 13.02 -35.95 -2.02
C SER A 23 14.12 -36.02 -3.10
N SER A 24 15.31 -35.70 -2.59
CA SER A 24 16.65 -36.05 -3.05
C SER A 24 16.81 -37.51 -3.50
N PHE A 25 17.47 -37.71 -4.63
CA PHE A 25 18.34 -38.85 -4.88
C PHE A 25 19.63 -38.37 -5.53
N VAL A 26 20.74 -38.65 -4.86
CA VAL A 26 22.10 -38.39 -5.34
C VAL A 26 22.46 -39.47 -6.36
N HIS A 27 22.80 -39.05 -7.57
CA HIS A 27 23.59 -39.85 -8.51
C HIS A 27 24.77 -38.99 -8.95
N ASN A 28 25.96 -39.41 -8.54
CA ASN A 28 27.22 -38.93 -9.10
C ASN A 28 27.42 -39.68 -10.42
N ASP A 29 27.56 -38.94 -11.51
CA ASP A 29 28.20 -39.43 -12.72
C ASP A 29 29.12 -38.34 -13.28
N ASP A 30 30.30 -38.80 -13.64
CA ASP A 30 31.49 -38.01 -13.97
C ASP A 30 31.39 -37.25 -15.30
N ASN A 31 32.24 -36.21 -15.39
CA ASN A 31 32.80 -35.61 -16.61
C ASN A 31 31.88 -34.75 -17.50
N ASN A 32 31.76 -33.46 -17.18
CA ASN A 32 31.92 -32.40 -18.18
C ASN A 32 32.17 -31.04 -17.51
N THR A 33 33.41 -30.56 -17.46
CA THR A 33 33.69 -29.15 -17.14
C THR A 33 33.29 -28.25 -18.30
N ARG A 34 31.98 -28.10 -18.51
CA ARG A 34 31.43 -26.91 -19.15
C ARG A 34 31.38 -25.84 -18.07
N THR A 35 32.25 -24.86 -18.17
CA THR A 35 32.13 -23.59 -17.45
C THR A 35 30.81 -22.95 -17.88
N ILE A 36 29.74 -23.33 -17.18
CA ILE A 36 28.50 -22.59 -17.19
C ILE A 36 28.85 -21.26 -16.55
N ASN A 37 29.01 -20.23 -17.37
CA ASN A 37 29.01 -18.86 -16.91
C ASN A 37 27.66 -18.63 -16.26
N HIS A 38 27.55 -18.97 -14.98
CA HIS A 38 26.48 -18.51 -14.13
C HIS A 38 26.65 -16.99 -14.12
N LYS A 39 25.92 -16.29 -15.00
CA LYS A 39 25.52 -14.92 -14.71
C LYS A 39 24.92 -15.01 -13.32
N GLN A 40 25.68 -14.55 -12.32
CA GLN A 40 25.17 -14.42 -10.98
C GLN A 40 23.89 -13.63 -11.14
N GLN A 41 22.75 -14.28 -10.92
CA GLN A 41 21.53 -13.53 -10.67
C GLN A 41 21.91 -12.63 -9.50
N THR A 42 22.02 -11.33 -9.77
CA THR A 42 21.97 -10.33 -8.72
C THR A 42 20.64 -10.58 -8.04
N LYS A 43 20.69 -11.37 -6.96
CA LYS A 43 19.58 -11.60 -6.08
C LYS A 43 19.05 -10.19 -5.81
N MET A 44 17.77 -9.99 -6.08
CA MET A 44 17.14 -8.69 -5.93
C MET A 44 16.99 -8.41 -4.44
N GLU A 45 18.13 -8.26 -3.76
CA GLU A 45 18.22 -7.86 -2.38
C GLU A 45 17.89 -6.38 -2.40
N ASN A 46 16.80 -6.00 -1.72
CA ASN A 46 16.47 -4.62 -1.35
C ASN A 46 15.44 -3.84 -2.20
N PHE A 47 14.50 -4.50 -2.90
CA PHE A 47 13.19 -3.85 -3.10
C PHE A 47 12.33 -4.04 -1.85
N LEU A 48 12.85 -3.62 -0.70
CA LEU A 48 12.04 -3.44 0.50
C LEU A 48 11.41 -2.06 0.38
N TYR A 49 10.13 -2.01 0.00
CA TYR A 49 9.37 -0.77 0.04
C TYR A 49 9.50 -0.17 1.44
N LYS A 50 10.21 0.96 1.53
CA LYS A 50 10.50 1.62 2.80
C LYS A 50 9.32 2.50 3.13
N PHE A 51 8.44 2.01 3.99
CA PHE A 51 7.31 2.77 4.50
C PHE A 51 7.80 4.08 5.14
N THR A 52 7.49 5.21 4.52
CA THR A 52 7.98 6.52 4.94
C THR A 52 7.01 7.23 5.88
N ASN A 53 7.46 8.31 6.51
CA ASN A 53 6.57 9.17 7.31
C ASN A 53 5.51 9.86 6.45
N THR A 54 5.81 10.10 5.17
CA THR A 54 4.84 10.66 4.21
C THR A 54 3.73 9.66 3.93
N ASP A 55 4.09 8.39 3.65
CA ASP A 55 3.11 7.31 3.43
C ASP A 55 2.19 7.15 4.65
N GLN A 56 2.75 7.22 5.87
CA GLN A 56 1.97 7.20 7.11
C GLN A 56 0.92 8.32 7.15
N LYS A 57 1.32 9.55 6.86
CA LYS A 57 0.43 10.72 6.88
C LYS A 57 -0.65 10.62 5.80
N GLU A 58 -0.29 10.15 4.60
CA GLU A 58 -1.24 9.96 3.51
C GLU A 58 -2.29 8.89 3.85
N LEU A 59 -1.85 7.75 4.39
CA LEU A 59 -2.75 6.69 4.85
C LEU A 59 -3.67 7.16 5.98
N GLU A 60 -3.16 7.93 6.94
CA GLU A 60 -3.99 8.51 8.01
C GLU A 60 -5.06 9.45 7.44
N SER A 61 -4.68 10.37 6.54
CA SER A 61 -5.63 11.27 5.87
C SER A 61 -6.68 10.49 5.07
N LEU A 62 -6.28 9.43 4.34
CA LEU A 62 -7.22 8.58 3.60
C LEU A 62 -8.18 7.85 4.52
N LEU A 63 -7.69 7.26 5.61
CA LEU A 63 -8.51 6.58 6.61
C LEU A 63 -9.53 7.53 7.21
N ALA A 64 -9.09 8.71 7.65
CA ALA A 64 -9.96 9.71 8.24
C ALA A 64 -11.02 10.20 7.25
N ARG A 65 -10.62 10.59 6.04
CA ARG A 65 -11.55 11.03 5.00
C ARG A 65 -12.55 9.94 4.64
N GLY A 66 -12.10 8.69 4.52
CA GLY A 66 -12.96 7.53 4.29
C GLY A 66 -14.01 7.39 5.39
N PHE A 67 -13.58 7.43 6.65
CA PHE A 67 -14.48 7.29 7.80
C PHE A 67 -15.48 8.45 7.90
N TYR A 68 -15.03 9.69 7.69
CA TYR A 68 -15.93 10.85 7.64
C TYR A 68 -16.97 10.70 6.53
N SER A 69 -16.53 10.38 5.32
CA SER A 69 -17.42 10.27 4.16
C SER A 69 -18.43 9.14 4.29
N ALA A 70 -18.07 8.08 5.03
CA ALA A 70 -18.92 6.92 5.29
C ALA A 70 -19.73 7.04 6.59
N GLY A 71 -19.59 8.12 7.37
CA GLY A 71 -20.24 8.27 8.67
C GLY A 71 -19.79 7.24 9.73
N ILE A 72 -18.58 6.70 9.59
CA ILE A 72 -18.03 5.69 10.50
C ILE A 72 -17.45 6.39 11.73
N SER A 73 -17.90 5.99 12.92
CA SER A 73 -17.36 6.47 14.18
C SER A 73 -15.91 6.01 14.38
N PHE A 74 -15.02 6.93 14.78
CA PHE A 74 -13.63 6.61 15.13
C PHE A 74 -13.49 5.68 16.34
N ASN A 75 -14.56 5.43 17.07
CA ASN A 75 -14.56 4.47 18.16
C ASN A 75 -14.22 3.05 17.68
N ILE A 76 -14.45 2.75 16.40
CA ILE A 76 -14.07 1.46 15.80
C ILE A 76 -12.56 1.19 15.87
N LEU A 77 -11.72 2.24 15.94
CA LEU A 77 -10.27 2.10 16.07
C LEU A 77 -9.82 1.66 17.47
N GLU A 78 -10.70 1.75 18.47
CA GLU A 78 -10.42 1.26 19.82
C GLU A 78 -10.76 -0.23 19.98
N ASN A 79 -11.49 -0.82 19.02
CA ASN A 79 -11.79 -2.25 18.99
C ASN A 79 -10.52 -3.08 18.67
N ASP A 80 -10.28 -4.14 19.44
CA ASP A 80 -9.06 -4.93 19.34
C ASP A 80 -8.99 -5.80 18.08
N ASP A 81 -10.12 -6.30 17.56
CA ASP A 81 -10.16 -7.03 16.29
C ASP A 81 -9.81 -6.12 15.12
N ILE A 82 -10.26 -4.86 15.17
CA ILE A 82 -9.93 -3.84 14.15
C ILE A 82 -8.45 -3.48 14.22
N LYS A 83 -7.88 -3.30 15.42
CA LYS A 83 -6.44 -3.10 15.58
C LYS A 83 -5.66 -4.30 15.01
N ALA A 84 -6.06 -5.52 15.36
CA ALA A 84 -5.43 -6.74 14.87
C ALA A 84 -5.54 -6.88 13.34
N PHE A 85 -6.70 -6.53 12.78
CA PHE A 85 -6.92 -6.50 11.33
C PHE A 85 -5.93 -5.53 10.65
N PHE A 86 -5.82 -4.29 11.13
CA PHE A 86 -4.88 -3.31 10.58
C PHE A 86 -3.43 -3.74 10.77
N SER A 87 -3.05 -4.28 11.93
CA SER A 87 -1.69 -4.77 12.16
C SER A 87 -1.30 -5.93 11.24
N ARG A 88 -2.27 -6.75 10.81
CA ARG A 88 -2.02 -7.89 9.91
C ARG A 88 -2.09 -7.50 8.44
N ALA A 89 -2.99 -6.59 8.07
CA ALA A 89 -3.14 -6.10 6.70
C ALA A 89 -2.05 -5.09 6.32
N LEU A 90 -1.67 -4.21 7.27
CA LEU A 90 -0.72 -3.12 7.08
C LEU A 90 0.31 -3.11 8.22
N PRO A 91 1.28 -4.05 8.23
CA PRO A 91 2.20 -4.25 9.35
C PRO A 91 3.10 -3.05 9.67
N TYR A 92 3.36 -2.17 8.69
CA TYR A 92 4.17 -0.97 8.87
C TYR A 92 3.34 0.28 9.19
N PHE A 93 2.02 0.21 9.06
CA PHE A 93 1.14 1.32 9.35
C PHE A 93 0.90 1.43 10.85
N LYS A 94 1.22 2.59 11.41
CA LYS A 94 0.91 2.88 12.81
C LYS A 94 -0.53 3.35 12.90
N LEU A 95 -1.43 2.52 13.43
CA LEU A 95 -2.83 2.93 13.58
C LEU A 95 -2.91 4.13 14.54
N SER A 96 -3.44 5.26 14.04
CA SER A 96 -3.66 6.44 14.86
C SER A 96 -4.81 6.22 15.84
N THR A 97 -4.69 6.83 17.02
CA THR A 97 -5.73 6.73 18.05
C THR A 97 -6.97 7.54 17.66
N ARG A 98 -8.12 7.20 18.26
CA ARG A 98 -9.37 7.98 18.11
C ARG A 98 -9.15 9.46 18.37
N TYR A 99 -8.42 9.79 19.44
CA TYR A 99 -8.09 11.16 19.81
C TYR A 99 -7.26 11.87 18.73
N SER A 100 -6.23 11.20 18.18
CA SER A 100 -5.40 11.75 17.12
C SER A 100 -6.20 12.05 15.85
N LEU A 101 -7.04 11.10 15.42
CA LEU A 101 -7.90 11.27 14.24
C LEU A 101 -8.92 12.40 14.42
N SER A 102 -9.61 12.42 15.57
CA SER A 102 -10.70 13.35 15.82
C SER A 102 -10.23 14.78 16.09
N ASN A 103 -9.11 14.97 16.81
CA ASN A 103 -8.70 16.32 17.21
C ASN A 103 -7.62 16.92 16.31
N SER A 104 -6.64 16.13 15.87
CA SER A 104 -5.55 16.66 15.05
C SER A 104 -5.91 16.62 13.57
N LEU A 105 -6.32 15.45 13.09
CA LEU A 105 -6.49 15.25 11.65
C LEU A 105 -7.78 15.88 11.13
N PHE A 106 -8.89 15.78 11.88
CA PHE A 106 -10.13 16.49 11.53
C PHE A 106 -9.91 17.99 11.37
N THR A 107 -9.33 18.61 12.40
CA THR A 107 -9.10 20.05 12.45
C THR A 107 -8.21 20.49 11.30
N LYS A 108 -7.21 19.68 10.93
CA LYS A 108 -6.33 19.94 9.80
C LYS A 108 -7.09 19.92 8.47
N GLU A 109 -7.85 18.86 8.19
CA GLU A 109 -8.62 18.73 6.95
C GLU A 109 -9.68 19.84 6.84
N TYR A 110 -10.38 20.13 7.94
CA TYR A 110 -11.37 21.20 7.99
C TYR A 110 -10.75 22.59 7.77
N SER A 111 -9.61 22.88 8.41
CA SER A 111 -8.92 24.16 8.24
C SER A 111 -8.39 24.33 6.81
N GLY A 112 -7.92 23.24 6.19
CA GLY A 112 -7.52 23.24 4.78
C GLY A 112 -8.68 23.60 3.86
N LEU A 113 -9.83 22.94 4.04
CA LEU A 113 -11.05 23.24 3.27
C LEU A 113 -11.52 24.68 3.47
N ASN A 114 -11.55 25.15 4.72
CA ASN A 114 -11.96 26.52 5.03
C ASN A 114 -11.03 27.55 4.36
N THR A 115 -9.73 27.28 4.30
CA THR A 115 -8.76 28.15 3.63
C THR A 115 -9.04 28.24 2.12
N VAL A 116 -9.27 27.10 1.47
CA VAL A 116 -9.61 27.05 0.03
C VAL A 116 -10.92 27.79 -0.25
N ILE A 117 -11.96 27.57 0.57
CA ILE A 117 -13.25 28.24 0.42
C ILE A 117 -13.10 29.75 0.57
N ASN A 118 -12.40 30.23 1.60
CA ASN A 118 -12.18 31.66 1.82
C ASN A 118 -11.37 32.29 0.68
N TYR A 119 -10.37 31.57 0.16
CA TYR A 119 -9.63 32.01 -1.02
C TYR A 119 -10.57 32.17 -2.23
N LEU A 120 -11.38 31.16 -2.54
CA LEU A 120 -12.33 31.21 -3.65
C LEU A 120 -13.38 32.31 -3.49
N LEU A 121 -13.93 32.51 -2.28
CA LEU A 121 -14.90 33.57 -1.99
C LEU A 121 -14.30 34.97 -2.14
N ASN A 122 -13.03 35.14 -1.78
CA ASN A 122 -12.33 36.42 -1.93
C ASN A 122 -11.96 36.71 -3.39
N GLU A 123 -11.62 35.69 -4.19
CA GLU A 123 -11.36 35.86 -5.63
C GLU A 123 -12.63 36.05 -6.46
N THR A 124 -13.77 35.58 -5.99
CA THR A 124 -15.06 35.71 -6.70
C THR A 124 -15.84 36.98 -6.35
N GLN A 125 -15.27 37.89 -5.55
CA GLN A 125 -15.84 39.22 -5.33
C GLN A 125 -15.69 40.06 -6.62
N PHE A 126 -16.73 40.03 -7.44
CA PHE A 126 -16.99 40.96 -8.54
C PHE A 126 -17.48 42.32 -8.02
#